data_AF-A0A3L7LTX2-F1
#
_entry.id   AF-A0A3L7LTX2-F1
#
_cell.length_a   1.000
_cell.length_b   1.000
_cell.length_c   1.000
_cell.angle_alpha   90.00
_cell.angle_beta   90.00
_cell.angle_gamma   90.00
#
_symmetry.space_group_name_H-M   'P 1'
#
loop_
_entity.id
_entity.type
_entity.pdbx_description
1 polymer ?
#
loop_
_entity_poly.entity_id
_entity_poly.type
_entity_poly.pdbx_seq_one_letter_code
_entity_poly.pdbx_strand_id
1 'polypeptide(L)' 'GDYSLVRLYAMGMDAWALANHFSEMRQIPGFQVAGEIGTLSATPDCVINRTLSWLKYQRGQLIAAQ' A
#
# COMPACT_ATOMS: atom_id res chain seq x y z
N GLY A 1 -0.78 -9.05 -20.43
CA GLY A 1 0.42 -8.83 -19.60
C GLY A 1 0.13 -9.38 -18.22
N ASP A 2 1.09 -10.06 -17.60
CA ASP A 2 0.87 -10.74 -16.33
C ASP A 2 0.75 -9.71 -15.18
N TYR A 3 -0.48 -9.39 -14.78
CA TYR A 3 -0.80 -8.42 -13.73
C TYR A 3 -0.18 -8.79 -12.37
N SER A 4 0.17 -10.06 -12.15
CA SER A 4 0.82 -10.49 -10.92
C SER A 4 2.24 -9.91 -10.78
N LEU A 5 2.98 -9.80 -11.89
CA LEU A 5 4.32 -9.21 -11.93
C LEU A 5 4.28 -7.71 -11.59
N VAL A 6 3.24 -7.00 -12.04
CA VAL A 6 3.07 -5.57 -11.72
C VAL A 6 2.87 -5.37 -10.22
N ARG A 7 2.05 -6.20 -9.57
CA ARG A 7 1.83 -6.11 -8.12
C ARG A 7 3.06 -6.46 -7.30
N LEU A 8 3.83 -7.47 -7.72
CA LEU A 8 5.07 -7.85 -7.04
C LEU A 8 6.17 -6.81 -7.22
N TYR A 9 6.24 -6.19 -8.40
CA TYR A 9 7.15 -5.06 -8.64
C TYR A 9 6.82 -3.87 -7.73
N ALA A 10 5.54 -3.49 -7.64
CA ALA A 10 5.07 -2.46 -6.70
C ALA A 10 5.41 -2.81 -5.24
N MET A 11 5.21 -4.07 -4.85
CA MET A 11 5.60 -4.54 -3.51
C MET A 11 7.11 -4.37 -3.24
N GLY A 12 7.98 -4.57 -4.23
CA GLY A 12 9.41 -4.33 -4.09
C GLY A 12 9.76 -2.85 -3.88
N MET A 13 9.09 -1.95 -4.61
CA MET A 13 9.24 -0.50 -4.40
C MET A 13 8.78 -0.08 -3.00
N ASP A 14 7.65 -0.64 -2.55
CA ASP A 14 7.11 -0.33 -1.22
C ASP A 14 7.99 -0.90 -0.10
N ALA A 15 8.59 -2.08 -0.28
CA ALA A 15 9.54 -2.64 0.69
C ALA A 15 10.74 -1.71 0.89
N TRP A 16 11.23 -1.08 -0.18
CA TRP A 16 12.28 -0.07 -0.09
C TRP A 16 11.81 1.17 0.68
N ALA A 17 10.64 1.71 0.37
CA ALA A 17 10.09 2.87 1.09
C ALA A 17 9.91 2.57 2.59
N LEU A 18 9.34 1.40 2.93
CA LEU A 18 9.17 0.95 4.32
C LEU A 18 10.50 0.83 5.06
N ALA A 19 11.55 0.34 4.41
CA ALA A 19 12.88 0.24 5.02
C ALA A 19 13.46 1.62 5.36
N ASN A 20 13.26 2.61 4.49
CA ASN A 20 13.72 3.98 4.72
C ASN A 20 12.93 4.73 5.81
N HIS A 21 11.72 4.27 6.14
CA HIS A 21 10.87 4.85 7.19
C HIS A 21 10.68 3.92 8.40
N PHE A 22 11.56 2.93 8.58
CA PHE A 22 11.37 1.89 9.58
C PHE A 22 11.31 2.44 11.02
N SER A 23 12.15 3.42 11.33
CA SER A 23 12.21 4.05 12.65
C SER A 23 10.91 4.78 12.97
N GLU A 24 10.40 5.58 12.04
CA GLU A 24 9.16 6.32 12.16
C GLU A 24 7.97 5.39 12.32
N MET A 25 7.88 4.32 11.51
CA MET A 25 6.80 3.33 11.64
C MET A 25 6.76 2.68 13.01
N ARG A 26 7.91 2.48 13.67
CA ARG A 26 7.98 1.88 15.00
C ARG A 26 7.69 2.87 16.12
N GLN A 27 8.13 4.11 15.97
CA GLN A 27 8.13 5.09 17.06
C GLN A 27 6.93 6.02 17.04
N ILE A 28 6.28 6.20 15.88
CA ILE A 28 5.18 7.13 15.67
C ILE A 28 3.90 6.32 15.44
N PRO A 29 3.02 6.20 16.45
CA PRO A 29 1.73 5.53 16.29
C PRO A 29 0.92 6.16 15.16
N GLY A 30 0.41 5.33 14.25
CA GLY A 30 -0.41 5.78 13.13
C GLY A 30 0.37 6.43 11.98
N PHE A 31 1.71 6.36 11.98
CA PHE A 31 2.52 6.77 10.83
C PHE A 31 2.11 6.02 9.56
N GLN A 32 2.08 6.75 8.44
CA GLN A 32 1.65 6.24 7.15
C GLN A 32 2.66 6.56 6.07
N VAL A 33 2.86 5.60 5.17
CA VAL A 33 3.65 5.77 3.95
C VAL A 33 2.70 5.65 2.76
N ALA A 34 2.74 6.61 1.83
CA ALA A 34 2.06 6.49 0.56
C ALA A 34 2.84 5.47 -0.30
N GLY A 35 2.26 4.28 -0.50
CA GLY A 35 2.85 3.21 -1.30
C GLY A 35 2.09 2.97 -2.61
N GLU A 36 2.74 2.26 -3.51
CA GLU A 36 2.21 1.87 -4.83
C GLU A 36 1.13 0.80 -4.72
N ILE A 37 1.17 0.00 -3.65
CA ILE A 37 0.12 -0.98 -3.31
C ILE A 37 -0.99 -0.41 -2.39
N GLY A 38 -1.00 0.90 -2.15
CA GLY A 38 -1.93 1.59 -1.27
C GLY A 38 -1.24 2.30 -0.10
N THR A 39 -2.02 2.89 0.80
CA THR A 39 -1.46 3.54 1.99
C THR A 39 -1.03 2.49 3.01
N LEU A 40 0.24 2.54 3.41
CA LEU A 40 0.87 1.57 4.28
C LEU A 40 0.93 2.11 5.71
N SER A 41 0.60 1.26 6.68
CA SER A 41 0.79 1.52 8.12
C SER A 41 1.26 0.26 8.82
N ALA A 42 1.68 0.37 10.09
CA ALA A 42 2.12 -0.78 10.87
C ALA A 42 1.28 -0.91 12.15
N THR A 43 0.98 -2.15 12.54
CA THR A 43 0.53 -2.46 13.91
C THR A 43 1.70 -2.30 14.90
N PRO A 44 1.43 -2.30 16.22
CA PRO A 44 2.50 -2.31 17.23
C PRO A 44 3.49 -3.49 17.08
N ASP A 45 3.01 -4.63 16.59
CA ASP A 45 3.84 -5.81 16.29
C ASP A 45 4.55 -5.73 14.93
N CYS A 46 4.58 -4.54 14.30
CA CYS A 46 5.14 -4.27 12.99
C CYS A 46 4.52 -5.07 11.83
N VAL A 47 3.25 -5.46 11.94
CA VAL A 47 2.51 -6.04 10.80
C VAL A 47 2.04 -4.93 9.87
N ILE A 48 2.41 -5.01 8.59
CA ILE A 48 2.06 -4.00 7.60
C ILE A 48 0.59 -4.14 7.18
N ASN A 49 -0.19 -3.10 7.46
CA ASN A 49 -1.55 -2.93 6.98
C ASN A 49 -1.57 -2.07 5.72
N ARG A 50 -2.58 -2.31 4.87
CA ARG A 50 -2.76 -1.58 3.62
C ARG A 50 -4.19 -1.08 3.48
N THR A 51 -4.34 0.22 3.25
CA THR A 51 -5.61 0.79 2.81
C THR A 51 -5.64 0.81 1.29
N LEU A 52 -6.56 0.03 0.70
CA LEU A 52 -6.66 -0.14 -0.75
C LEU A 52 -7.62 0.87 -1.37
N SER A 53 -7.25 1.39 -2.54
CA SER A 53 -8.15 2.14 -3.41
C SER A 53 -9.04 1.16 -4.17
N TRP A 54 -10.31 1.11 -3.79
CA TRP A 54 -11.28 0.24 -4.44
C TRP A 54 -11.80 0.86 -5.74
N LEU A 55 -12.00 0.00 -6.74
CA LEU A 55 -12.61 0.38 -8.02
C LEU A 55 -13.96 -0.32 -8.16
N LYS A 56 -14.89 0.36 -8.83
CA LYS A 56 -16.21 -0.14 -9.19
C LYS A 56 -16.36 -0.16 -10.70
N TYR A 57 -16.92 -1.26 -11.22
CA TYR A 57 -17.41 -1.30 -12.60
C TYR A 57 -18.74 -0.56 -12.70
N GLN A 58 -18.79 0.48 -13.52
CA GLN A 58 -20.00 1.26 -13.76
C GLN A 58 -20.08 1.66 -15.24
N ARG A 59 -21.19 1.27 -15.91
CA ARG A 59 -21.45 1.57 -17.34
C ARG A 59 -20.28 1.19 -18.26
N GLY A 60 -19.66 0.03 -18.02
CA GLY A 60 -18.54 -0.47 -18.83
C GLY A 60 -17.18 0.20 -18.53
N GLN A 61 -17.11 1.08 -17.54
CA GLN A 61 -15.87 1.76 -17.12
C GLN A 61 -15.51 1.37 -15.68
N LEU A 62 -14.22 1.43 -15.38
CA LEU A 62 -13.70 1.37 -14.01
C LEU A 62 -13.68 2.79 -13.43
N ILE A 63 -14.38 3.01 -12.31
CA ILE A 63 -14.37 4.26 -11.56
C ILE A 63 -13.93 4.00 -10.11
N ALA A 64 -13.50 5.04 -9.40
CA ALA A 64 -13.25 4.93 -7.96
C ALA A 64 -14.54 4.54 -7.22
N ALA A 65 -14.44 3.56 -6.32
CA ALA A 65 -15.53 3.24 -5.39
C ALA A 65 -15.54 4.31 -4.29
N GLN A 66 -16.68 5.00 -4.16
CA GLN A 66 -16.97 5.94 -3.06
C GLN A 66 -17.55 5.20 -1.87
#